data_AF-I3X6F5-F1
#
_entry.id   AF-I3X6F5-F1
#
_cell.length_a   1.000
_cell.length_b   1.000
_cell.length_c   1.000
_cell.angle_alpha   90.00
_cell.angle_beta   90.00
_cell.angle_gamma   90.00
#
_symmetry.space_group_name_H-M   'P 1'
#
loop_
_entity.id
_entity.type
_entity.pdbx_description
1 polymer ?
#
loop_
_entity_poly.entity_id
_entity_poly.type
_entity_poly.pdbx_seq_one_letter_code
_entity_poly.pdbx_strand_id
1 'polypeptide(L)'
;MLNGFLTALAAGPAFLLPNDWMWHVIGEHEQRAFIGNKIQAVIDTIVDHYNLVAHQLTRPGAYAPIYMRTDDEEVLAADWADGFFGAMNLSLEQWAPLFADKKAGEPLLAILPQTTDPQLAEIITSIYPTPPDAQPLFKEAWRALPKAVEAIYAYSKPLRFNPAAPASQA
;
A
#
# COMPACT_ATOMS: atom_id res chain seq x y z
N MET A 1 -6.85 0.85 -5.93
CA MET A 1 -6.08 0.24 -7.05
C MET A 1 -5.20 -0.90 -6.57
N LEU A 2 -5.10 -2.01 -7.33
CA LEU A 2 -4.30 -3.19 -6.96
C LEU A 2 -2.80 -2.90 -6.73
N ASN A 3 -2.18 -2.04 -7.54
CA ASN A 3 -0.75 -1.73 -7.42
C ASN A 3 -0.39 -1.14 -6.04
N GLY A 4 -1.18 -0.19 -5.54
CA GLY A 4 -1.00 0.37 -4.19
C GLY A 4 -1.19 -0.66 -3.10
N PHE A 5 -2.21 -1.52 -3.24
CA PHE A 5 -2.49 -2.61 -2.31
C PHE A 5 -1.32 -3.59 -2.21
N LEU A 6 -0.83 -4.11 -3.33
CA LEU A 6 0.33 -5.01 -3.37
C LEU A 6 1.60 -4.33 -2.86
N THR A 7 1.73 -3.01 -3.07
CA THR A 7 2.85 -2.26 -2.53
C THR A 7 2.83 -2.17 -1.01
N ALA A 8 1.70 -1.87 -0.39
CA ALA A 8 1.58 -1.87 1.07
C ALA A 8 1.87 -3.27 1.66
N LEU A 9 1.39 -4.34 1.01
CA LEU A 9 1.74 -5.71 1.39
C LEU A 9 3.23 -6.00 1.24
N ALA A 10 3.92 -5.43 0.25
CA ALA A 10 5.34 -5.63 0.04
C ALA A 10 6.22 -4.72 0.93
N ALA A 11 5.75 -3.53 1.28
CA ALA A 11 6.51 -2.52 2.01
C ALA A 11 6.25 -2.51 3.53
N GLY A 12 5.07 -2.92 3.98
CA GLY A 12 4.61 -2.78 5.35
C GLY A 12 5.38 -3.58 6.40
N PRO A 13 4.94 -3.56 7.67
CA PRO A 13 5.58 -4.24 8.80
C PRO A 13 5.14 -5.70 8.99
N ALA A 14 4.08 -6.13 8.32
CA ALA A 14 3.50 -7.47 8.44
C ALA A 14 3.77 -8.30 7.19
N PHE A 15 4.30 -9.51 7.29
CA PHE A 15 4.26 -10.46 6.17
C PHE A 15 2.93 -11.23 6.22
N LEU A 16 2.09 -11.04 5.22
CA LEU A 16 0.82 -11.75 5.08
C LEU A 16 0.95 -12.79 3.97
N LEU A 17 0.47 -14.01 4.22
CA LEU A 17 0.49 -15.05 3.19
C LEU A 17 -0.46 -14.66 2.05
N PRO A 18 -0.17 -15.05 0.79
CA PRO A 18 -1.07 -14.82 -0.33
C PRO A 18 -2.53 -15.15 -0.02
N ASN A 19 -2.78 -16.28 0.64
CA ASN A 19 -4.13 -16.71 0.99
C ASN A 19 -4.84 -15.78 1.99
N ASP A 20 -4.13 -14.96 2.77
CA ASP A 20 -4.74 -14.07 3.77
C ASP A 20 -5.25 -12.77 3.14
N TRP A 21 -4.63 -12.31 2.05
CA TRP A 21 -5.01 -11.06 1.38
C TRP A 21 -5.66 -11.26 0.01
N MET A 22 -5.51 -12.42 -0.63
CA MET A 22 -6.05 -12.68 -1.98
C MET A 22 -7.57 -12.53 -2.05
N TRP A 23 -8.31 -13.00 -1.02
CA TRP A 23 -9.78 -12.86 -0.93
C TRP A 23 -10.25 -11.41 -1.09
N HIS A 24 -9.46 -10.44 -0.61
CA HIS A 24 -9.78 -9.02 -0.69
C HIS A 24 -9.60 -8.44 -2.11
N VAL A 25 -8.87 -9.16 -2.98
CA VAL A 25 -8.60 -8.77 -4.37
C VAL A 25 -9.58 -9.46 -5.34
N ILE A 26 -9.85 -10.75 -5.13
CA ILE A 26 -10.70 -11.54 -6.05
C ILE A 26 -12.17 -11.64 -5.61
N GLY A 27 -12.49 -11.28 -4.36
CA GLY A 27 -13.85 -11.29 -3.82
C GLY A 27 -14.45 -12.69 -3.67
N GLU A 28 -15.77 -12.78 -3.43
CA GLU A 28 -16.52 -14.05 -3.27
C GLU A 28 -16.47 -15.00 -4.49
N HIS A 29 -15.85 -14.58 -5.59
CA HIS A 29 -15.67 -15.42 -6.78
C HIS A 29 -14.97 -16.75 -6.45
N GLU A 30 -14.22 -16.83 -5.34
CA GLU A 30 -13.60 -18.06 -4.84
C GLU A 30 -14.55 -19.25 -4.63
N GLN A 31 -15.83 -19.05 -4.34
CA GLN A 31 -16.74 -20.20 -4.18
C GLN A 31 -17.00 -20.96 -5.49
N ARG A 32 -16.68 -20.38 -6.65
CA ARG A 32 -16.79 -21.03 -7.97
C ARG A 32 -15.46 -21.05 -8.75
N ALA A 33 -14.41 -20.41 -8.23
CA ALA A 33 -13.22 -20.03 -8.99
C ALA A 33 -12.16 -21.12 -9.16
N PHE A 34 -12.17 -22.19 -8.36
CA PHE A 34 -11.22 -23.30 -8.52
C PHE A 34 -11.56 -24.24 -9.69
N ILE A 35 -12.56 -23.90 -10.52
CA ILE A 35 -12.96 -24.66 -11.70
C ILE A 35 -12.56 -23.88 -12.96
N GLY A 36 -11.29 -23.99 -13.38
CA GLY A 36 -10.83 -23.56 -14.71
C GLY A 36 -9.48 -22.81 -14.76
N ASN A 37 -8.80 -22.89 -15.90
CA ASN A 37 -7.43 -22.38 -16.12
C ASN A 37 -7.29 -20.84 -16.12
N LYS A 38 -8.36 -20.08 -16.41
CA LYS A 38 -8.30 -18.61 -16.54
C LYS A 38 -8.11 -17.89 -15.22
N ILE A 39 -8.69 -18.42 -14.14
CA ILE A 39 -8.61 -17.81 -12.81
C ILE A 39 -7.20 -18.03 -12.23
N GLN A 40 -6.63 -19.22 -12.43
CA GLN A 40 -5.24 -19.48 -12.03
C GLN A 40 -4.27 -18.49 -12.69
N ALA A 41 -4.43 -18.22 -13.99
CA ALA A 41 -3.58 -17.24 -14.68
C ALA A 41 -3.71 -15.81 -14.10
N VAL A 42 -4.90 -15.42 -13.63
CA VAL A 42 -5.09 -14.12 -12.94
C VAL A 42 -4.39 -14.13 -11.59
N ILE A 43 -4.56 -15.18 -10.80
CA ILE A 43 -3.89 -15.34 -9.50
C ILE A 43 -2.37 -15.29 -9.68
N ASP A 44 -1.83 -16.06 -10.62
CA ASP A 44 -0.39 -16.11 -10.92
C ASP A 44 0.12 -14.71 -11.30
N THR A 45 -0.62 -13.97 -12.12
CA THR A 45 -0.27 -12.59 -12.52
C THR A 45 -0.24 -11.64 -11.31
N ILE A 46 -1.19 -11.75 -10.38
CA ILE A 46 -1.24 -10.92 -9.16
C ILE A 46 -0.04 -11.24 -8.25
N VAL A 47 0.27 -12.52 -8.07
CA VAL A 47 1.41 -12.97 -7.26
C VAL A 47 2.73 -12.56 -7.90
N ASP A 48 2.87 -12.68 -9.21
CA ASP A 48 4.05 -12.23 -9.95
C ASP A 48 4.25 -10.71 -9.80
N HIS A 49 3.17 -9.93 -9.84
CA HIS A 49 3.23 -8.49 -9.61
C HIS A 49 3.64 -8.15 -8.18
N TYR A 50 3.12 -8.86 -7.18
CA TYR A 50 3.55 -8.73 -5.79
C TYR A 50 5.06 -9.01 -5.65
N ASN A 51 5.52 -10.12 -6.22
CA ASN A 51 6.94 -10.51 -6.18
C ASN A 51 7.84 -9.50 -6.89
N LEU A 52 7.39 -8.93 -8.01
CA LEU A 52 8.09 -7.86 -8.71
C LEU A 52 8.29 -6.64 -7.81
N VAL A 53 7.22 -6.17 -7.15
CA VAL A 53 7.29 -5.02 -6.23
C VAL A 53 8.21 -5.35 -5.05
N ALA A 54 8.05 -6.51 -4.42
CA ALA A 54 8.90 -6.93 -3.31
C ALA A 54 10.38 -6.97 -3.71
N HIS A 55 10.70 -7.50 -4.90
CA HIS A 55 12.05 -7.52 -5.43
C HIS A 55 12.59 -6.11 -5.72
N GLN A 56 11.79 -5.21 -6.30
CA GLN A 56 12.19 -3.82 -6.51
C GLN A 56 12.58 -3.13 -5.20
N LEU A 57 11.80 -3.32 -4.13
CA LEU A 57 12.05 -2.71 -2.82
C LEU A 57 13.36 -3.18 -2.17
N THR A 58 13.90 -4.33 -2.58
CA THR A 58 15.23 -4.78 -2.10
C THR A 58 16.40 -3.94 -2.63
N ARG A 59 16.17 -3.12 -3.67
CA ARG A 59 17.19 -2.31 -4.34
C ARG A 59 16.83 -0.82 -4.22
N PRO A 60 17.66 0.00 -3.55
CA PRO A 60 17.38 1.44 -3.40
C PRO A 60 17.19 2.13 -4.76
N GLY A 61 16.14 2.95 -4.87
CA GLY A 61 15.79 3.71 -6.08
C GLY A 61 15.21 2.89 -7.22
N ALA A 62 14.96 1.59 -7.04
CA ALA A 62 14.43 0.71 -8.10
C ALA A 62 12.91 0.60 -8.08
N TYR A 63 12.24 1.04 -7.01
CA TYR A 63 10.79 0.96 -6.91
C TYR A 63 10.12 2.02 -7.77
N ALA A 64 9.15 1.59 -8.58
CA ALA A 64 8.36 2.45 -9.45
C ALA A 64 6.87 2.08 -9.35
N PRO A 65 6.03 2.93 -8.71
CA PRO A 65 4.58 2.74 -8.65
C PRO A 65 3.94 2.85 -10.03
N ILE A 66 2.85 2.11 -10.23
CA ILE A 66 1.98 2.26 -11.40
C ILE A 66 0.78 3.09 -10.99
N TYR A 67 0.58 4.22 -11.66
CA TYR A 67 -0.57 5.10 -11.44
C TYR A 67 -1.54 5.04 -12.61
N MET A 68 -2.81 5.27 -12.32
CA MET A 68 -3.78 5.62 -13.36
C MET A 68 -3.54 7.07 -13.81
N ARG A 69 -3.97 7.36 -15.04
CA ARG A 69 -3.90 8.71 -15.62
C ARG A 69 -5.23 9.07 -16.26
N THR A 70 -5.58 10.35 -16.24
CA THR A 70 -6.66 10.88 -17.07
C THR A 70 -6.24 10.94 -18.54
N ASP A 71 -7.20 11.20 -19.43
CA ASP A 71 -6.92 11.42 -20.86
C ASP A 71 -5.99 12.63 -21.10
N ASP A 72 -5.96 13.58 -20.16
CA ASP A 72 -5.07 14.75 -20.17
C ASP A 72 -3.71 14.46 -19.48
N GLU A 73 -3.36 13.18 -19.29
CA GLU A 73 -2.11 12.71 -18.68
C GLU A 73 -1.91 13.08 -17.19
N GLU A 74 -2.96 13.55 -16.51
CA GLU A 74 -2.91 13.86 -15.08
C GLU A 74 -2.84 12.58 -14.26
N VAL A 75 -1.92 12.52 -13.29
CA VAL A 75 -1.70 11.34 -12.44
C VAL A 75 -2.79 11.25 -11.37
N LEU A 76 -3.49 10.11 -11.33
CA LEU A 76 -4.50 9.78 -10.33
C LEU A 76 -3.85 8.98 -9.19
N ALA A 77 -3.17 9.68 -8.29
CA ALA A 77 -2.47 9.05 -7.19
C ALA A 77 -3.40 8.58 -6.05
N ALA A 78 -4.61 9.13 -5.99
CA ALA A 78 -5.58 8.81 -4.96
C ALA A 78 -6.02 7.34 -5.00
N ASP A 79 -6.34 6.80 -6.18
CA ASP A 79 -6.70 5.38 -6.35
C ASP A 79 -5.58 4.43 -5.90
N TRP A 80 -4.34 4.84 -6.12
CA TRP A 80 -3.17 4.11 -5.65
C TRP A 80 -3.06 4.18 -4.12
N ALA A 81 -3.20 5.38 -3.53
CA ALA A 81 -3.16 5.58 -2.09
C ALA A 81 -4.28 4.82 -1.36
N ASP A 82 -5.48 4.79 -1.92
CA ASP A 82 -6.62 4.02 -1.40
C ASP A 82 -6.34 2.52 -1.40
N GLY A 83 -5.69 2.02 -2.47
CA GLY A 83 -5.22 0.64 -2.50
C GLY A 83 -4.20 0.35 -1.39
N PHE A 84 -3.24 1.26 -1.22
CA PHE A 84 -2.21 1.14 -0.18
C PHE A 84 -2.84 1.10 1.22
N PHE A 85 -3.75 2.05 1.51
CA PHE A 85 -4.47 2.12 2.78
C PHE A 85 -5.35 0.89 3.01
N GLY A 86 -6.03 0.38 1.98
CA GLY A 86 -6.81 -0.85 2.06
C GLY A 86 -6.00 -2.06 2.53
N ALA A 87 -4.78 -2.23 2.02
CA ALA A 87 -3.86 -3.28 2.48
C ALA A 87 -3.30 -3.02 3.89
N MET A 88 -3.04 -1.76 4.26
CA MET A 88 -2.67 -1.41 5.64
C MET A 88 -3.72 -1.89 6.64
N ASN A 89 -5.00 -1.69 6.31
CA ASN A 89 -6.12 -2.04 7.18
C ASN A 89 -6.24 -3.54 7.49
N LEU A 90 -5.67 -4.42 6.66
CA LEU A 90 -5.63 -5.87 6.94
C LEU A 90 -4.80 -6.21 8.19
N SER A 91 -3.90 -5.32 8.59
CA SER A 91 -2.95 -5.56 9.68
C SER A 91 -2.63 -4.26 10.42
N LEU A 92 -3.60 -3.34 10.55
CA LEU A 92 -3.37 -1.97 11.01
C LEU A 92 -2.60 -1.88 12.34
N GLU A 93 -2.85 -2.81 13.26
CA GLU A 93 -2.13 -2.91 14.53
C GLU A 93 -0.61 -3.05 14.36
N GLN A 94 -0.15 -3.76 13.32
CA GLN A 94 1.28 -3.92 13.03
C GLN A 94 1.92 -2.64 12.49
N TRP A 95 1.13 -1.68 12.01
CA TRP A 95 1.58 -0.35 11.58
C TRP A 95 1.73 0.64 12.74
N ALA A 96 1.25 0.31 13.95
CA ALA A 96 1.33 1.17 15.13
C ALA A 96 2.74 1.73 15.41
N PRO A 97 3.85 0.99 15.25
CA PRO A 97 5.20 1.54 15.46
C PRO A 97 5.55 2.72 14.52
N LEU A 98 5.08 2.69 13.27
CA LEU A 98 5.27 3.81 12.32
C LEU A 98 4.48 5.04 12.75
N PHE A 99 3.33 4.88 13.40
CA PHE A 99 2.54 6.01 13.92
C PHE A 99 3.08 6.56 15.25
N ALA A 100 3.73 5.72 16.06
CA ALA A 100 4.24 6.08 17.37
C ALA A 100 5.52 6.93 17.33
N ASP A 101 6.34 6.78 16.28
CA ASP A 101 7.57 7.54 16.07
C ASP A 101 7.40 8.54 14.92
N LYS A 102 7.52 9.84 15.23
CA LYS A 102 7.35 10.93 14.26
C LYS A 102 8.26 10.80 13.03
N LYS A 103 9.50 10.36 13.21
CA LYS A 103 10.48 10.21 12.13
C LYS A 103 10.18 8.96 11.30
N ALA A 104 9.79 7.88 11.96
CA ALA A 104 9.38 6.65 11.28
C ALA A 104 8.10 6.84 10.46
N GLY A 105 7.16 7.65 10.95
CA GLY A 105 5.87 7.93 10.32
C GLY A 105 5.87 9.01 9.26
N GLU A 106 6.95 9.79 9.12
CA GLU A 106 7.07 10.85 8.11
C GLU A 106 6.75 10.37 6.67
N PRO A 107 7.20 9.18 6.23
CA PRO A 107 6.82 8.65 4.92
C PRO A 107 5.30 8.42 4.74
N LEU A 108 4.56 8.09 5.80
CA LEU A 108 3.11 7.90 5.72
C LEU A 108 2.39 9.23 5.42
N LEU A 109 2.97 10.37 5.81
CA LEU A 109 2.44 11.70 5.48
C LEU A 109 2.51 12.03 3.99
N ALA A 110 3.33 11.32 3.21
CA ALA A 110 3.33 11.45 1.76
C ALA A 110 2.21 10.64 1.11
N ILE A 111 1.69 9.59 1.77
CA ILE A 111 0.73 8.64 1.19
C ILE A 111 -0.70 8.95 1.65
N LEU A 112 -0.91 9.01 2.97
CA LEU A 112 -2.25 9.06 3.57
C LEU A 112 -3.07 10.30 3.15
N PRO A 113 -2.50 11.52 3.02
CA PRO A 113 -3.28 12.67 2.55
C PRO A 113 -3.84 12.55 1.13
N GLN A 114 -3.38 11.57 0.35
CA GLN A 114 -3.86 11.34 -1.02
C GLN A 114 -5.05 10.38 -1.07
N THR A 115 -5.41 9.71 0.03
CA THR A 115 -6.55 8.77 0.05
C THR A 115 -7.88 9.51 -0.10
N THR A 116 -8.85 8.88 -0.74
CA THR A 116 -10.24 9.35 -0.80
C THR A 116 -11.14 8.75 0.30
N ASP A 117 -10.59 7.90 1.17
CA ASP A 117 -11.32 7.34 2.31
C ASP A 117 -11.96 8.46 3.17
N PRO A 118 -13.30 8.49 3.33
CA PRO A 118 -13.97 9.58 4.03
C PRO A 118 -13.56 9.73 5.50
N GLN A 119 -13.30 8.61 6.19
CA GLN A 119 -12.93 8.63 7.61
C GLN A 119 -11.53 9.20 7.78
N LEU A 120 -10.60 8.82 6.90
CA LEU A 120 -9.25 9.35 6.91
C LEU A 120 -9.23 10.82 6.48
N ALA A 121 -10.03 11.19 5.47
CA ALA A 121 -10.11 12.54 4.94
C ALA A 121 -10.56 13.55 6.00
N GLU A 122 -11.51 13.20 6.87
CA GLU A 122 -11.94 14.05 8.00
C GLU A 122 -10.81 14.28 9.00
N ILE A 123 -10.08 13.22 9.37
CA ILE A 123 -8.92 13.30 10.28
C ILE A 123 -7.82 14.17 9.67
N ILE A 124 -7.49 13.94 8.40
CA ILE A 124 -6.47 14.70 7.67
C ILE A 124 -6.85 16.17 7.57
N THR A 125 -8.10 16.48 7.23
CA THR A 125 -8.60 17.87 7.13
C THR A 125 -8.56 18.58 8.49
N SER A 126 -8.81 17.86 9.59
CA SER A 126 -8.67 18.42 10.93
C SER A 126 -7.22 18.76 11.30
N ILE A 127 -6.25 18.01 10.78
CA ILE A 127 -4.81 18.22 11.05
C ILE A 127 -4.21 19.24 10.05
N TYR A 128 -4.72 19.25 8.82
CA TYR A 128 -4.31 20.07 7.70
C TYR A 128 -5.54 20.80 7.11
N PRO A 129 -5.95 21.94 7.69
CA PRO A 129 -7.21 22.62 7.36
C PRO A 129 -7.26 23.26 5.96
N THR A 130 -6.18 23.18 5.17
CA THR A 130 -6.18 23.63 3.78
C THR A 130 -6.48 22.43 2.87
N PRO A 131 -7.52 22.50 2.02
CA PRO A 131 -7.85 21.43 1.09
C PRO A 131 -6.65 21.02 0.22
N PRO A 132 -6.33 19.72 0.07
CA PRO A 132 -5.20 19.26 -0.74
C PRO A 132 -5.24 19.74 -2.20
N ASP A 133 -6.42 19.87 -2.78
CA ASP A 133 -6.65 20.37 -4.13
C ASP A 133 -6.33 21.87 -4.31
N ALA A 134 -6.23 22.64 -3.22
CA ALA A 134 -5.99 24.09 -3.27
C ALA A 134 -4.50 24.48 -3.36
N GLN A 135 -3.55 23.53 -3.29
CA GLN A 135 -2.11 23.84 -3.42
C GLN A 135 -1.47 23.13 -4.63
N PRO A 136 -0.70 23.84 -5.47
CA PRO A 136 0.08 23.24 -6.57
C PRO A 136 1.01 22.10 -6.14
N LEU A 137 1.39 22.06 -4.85
CA LEU A 137 2.19 21.02 -4.20
C LEU A 137 1.57 19.60 -4.30
N PHE A 138 0.23 19.48 -4.36
CA PHE A 138 -0.42 18.17 -4.39
C PHE A 138 -0.50 17.55 -5.79
N LYS A 139 -0.52 18.35 -6.86
CA LYS A 139 -0.48 17.84 -8.25
C LYS A 139 0.78 17.02 -8.56
N GLU A 140 1.85 17.26 -7.81
CA GLU A 140 3.12 16.55 -7.97
C GLU A 140 3.49 15.69 -6.76
N ALA A 141 2.63 15.61 -5.73
CA ALA A 141 2.90 14.86 -4.50
C ALA A 141 3.16 13.36 -4.77
N TRP A 142 2.59 12.83 -5.85
CA TRP A 142 2.84 11.48 -6.33
C TRP A 142 4.32 11.18 -6.62
N ARG A 143 5.14 12.20 -6.90
CA ARG A 143 6.59 12.03 -7.12
C ARG A 143 7.35 11.69 -5.85
N ALA A 144 6.81 12.00 -4.68
CA ALA A 144 7.41 11.64 -3.39
C ALA A 144 7.12 10.20 -2.99
N LEU A 145 6.03 9.60 -3.51
CA LEU A 145 5.56 8.27 -3.13
C LEU A 145 6.62 7.16 -3.27
N PRO A 146 7.43 7.07 -4.34
CA PRO A 146 8.44 6.01 -4.44
C PRO A 146 9.43 6.02 -3.27
N LYS A 147 9.93 7.20 -2.90
CA LYS A 147 10.86 7.37 -1.78
C LYS A 147 10.19 7.08 -0.44
N ALA A 148 8.93 7.48 -0.28
CA ALA A 148 8.16 7.19 0.92
C ALA A 148 7.98 5.67 1.12
N VAL A 149 7.62 4.94 0.05
CA VAL A 149 7.48 3.48 0.10
C VAL A 149 8.80 2.81 0.44
N GLU A 150 9.91 3.22 -0.17
CA GLU A 150 11.24 2.67 0.15
C GLU A 150 11.63 2.92 1.61
N ALA A 151 11.31 4.09 2.16
CA ALA A 151 11.55 4.40 3.57
C ALA A 151 10.70 3.53 4.52
N ILE A 152 9.42 3.32 4.18
CA ILE A 152 8.53 2.40 4.92
C ILE A 152 9.10 0.97 4.89
N TYR A 153 9.52 0.49 3.72
CA TYR A 153 10.11 -0.83 3.58
C TYR A 153 11.41 -0.96 4.39
N ALA A 154 12.29 0.03 4.35
CA ALA A 154 13.53 0.03 5.11
C ALA A 154 13.30 -0.04 6.63
N TYR A 155 12.31 0.70 7.15
CA TYR A 155 11.90 0.64 8.54
C TYR A 155 11.28 -0.71 8.91
N SER A 156 10.44 -1.24 8.03
CA SER A 156 9.61 -2.42 8.29
C SER A 156 10.35 -3.75 8.12
N LYS A 157 11.34 -3.80 7.24
CA LYS A 157 12.14 -4.99 6.96
C LYS A 157 12.68 -5.68 8.22
N PRO A 158 13.33 -5.01 9.20
CA PRO A 158 13.79 -5.67 10.41
C PRO A 158 12.65 -6.19 11.31
N LEU A 159 11.46 -5.57 11.28
CA LEU A 159 10.30 -5.98 12.08
C LEU A 159 9.68 -7.28 11.57
N ARG A 160 9.61 -7.43 10.24
CA ARG A 160 9.03 -8.59 9.55
C ARG A 160 9.76 -9.89 9.76
N PHE A 161 11.06 -9.82 10.05
CA PHE A 161 11.92 -10.98 10.23
C PHE A 161 12.37 -11.14 11.68
N ASN A 162 11.67 -10.53 12.65
CA ASN A 162 12.01 -10.68 14.06
C ASN A 162 11.50 -12.04 14.59
N PRO A 163 12.37 -13.02 14.86
CA PRO A 163 11.97 -14.33 15.39
C PRO A 163 11.46 -14.28 16.84
N ALA A 164 11.55 -13.12 17.51
CA ALA A 164 11.03 -12.91 18.85
C ALA A 164 9.59 -12.35 18.89
N ALA A 165 8.96 -12.11 17.73
CA ALA A 165 7.54 -11.76 17.69
C ALA A 165 6.71 -12.99 18.12
N PRO A 166 5.83 -12.87 19.14
CA PRO A 166 4.97 -13.99 19.51
C PRO A 166 4.14 -14.37 18.29
N ALA A 167 4.12 -15.67 17.97
CA ALA A 167 3.25 -16.19 16.93
C ALA A 167 1.83 -15.69 17.21
N SER A 168 1.27 -14.93 16.27
CA SER A 168 -0.15 -14.56 16.30
C SER A 168 -0.93 -15.87 16.37
N GLN A 169 -1.50 -16.15 17.54
CA GLN A 169 -2.42 -17.26 17.71
C GLN A 169 -3.74 -16.83 17.07
N ALA A 170 -4.05 -17.48 15.95
CA ALA A 170 -5.40 -17.52 15.39
C ALA A 170 -6.31 -18.41 16.25
#